data_AF-A0A151FBP5-F1
#
_entry.id   AF-A0A151FBP5-F1
#
_cell.length_a   1.000
_cell.length_b   1.000
_cell.length_c   1.000
_cell.angle_alpha   90.00
_cell.angle_beta   90.00
_cell.angle_gamma   90.00
#
_symmetry.space_group_name_H-M   'P 1'
#
loop_
_entity.id
_entity.type
_entity.pdbx_description
1 polymer ?
#
loop_
_entity_poly.entity_id
_entity_poly.type
_entity_poly.pdbx_seq_one_letter_code
_entity_poly.pdbx_strand_id
1 'polypeptide(L)'
;MEDSSLRQTTVLARRYLDIMMGDTLNTALLLGQAPILAILVSLAFGDISGDTSIPLIERIATQQFQIRFALALAAIWCGTTNAAREICKERAIYLRERMVNLKIESYVLSKIVILSLLSFVQCGILLVMTDWIAPQGVEGDLVIMFFVLMLISLAGITLGLLISAAVDNPDRAITLVPVVLMPQILFSGVLNPIDQMQSWSKFVSSFMVVRWSVSILDKLWKKEVASSAFTTELIVLIVFILAFCVLSMQVLNLKEVSLKRAAVPRKVPETETVICSVCSRKIMSGRTECSACGTAFHVQCMANFCPVCGAPTSKPTFRRVEIEPGTLCALEGTPIKGTGVMCPYCESVFHEKNVRGLDKCPICGN
;
A
#
# COMPACT_ATOMS: atom_id res chain seq x y z
N MET A 1 -1.39 -19.02 -21.42
CA MET A 1 -1.73 -17.69 -21.98
C MET A 1 -2.88 -17.15 -21.16
N GLU A 2 -2.81 -16.14 -20.31
CA GLU A 2 -1.78 -15.32 -19.68
C GLU A 2 -2.49 -14.89 -18.39
N ASP A 3 -1.81 -14.91 -17.24
CA ASP A 3 -2.31 -14.20 -16.06
C ASP A 3 -2.26 -12.69 -16.37
N SER A 4 -3.29 -12.23 -17.09
CA SER A 4 -3.46 -10.87 -17.55
C SER A 4 -3.44 -9.96 -16.32
N SER A 5 -2.57 -8.96 -16.35
CA SER A 5 -2.48 -7.92 -15.32
C SER A 5 -3.85 -7.33 -15.01
N LEU A 6 -4.73 -7.22 -16.01
CA LEU A 6 -6.10 -6.72 -15.88
C LEU A 6 -6.99 -7.65 -15.04
N ARG A 7 -6.83 -8.97 -15.18
CA ARG A 7 -7.59 -9.94 -14.37
C ARG A 7 -7.17 -9.88 -12.90
N GLN A 8 -5.87 -9.74 -12.63
CA GLN A 8 -5.39 -9.54 -11.26
C GLN A 8 -5.92 -8.22 -10.68
N THR A 9 -5.78 -7.10 -11.42
CA THR A 9 -6.25 -5.79 -10.99
C THR A 9 -7.75 -5.79 -10.66
N THR A 10 -8.58 -6.40 -11.51
CA THR A 10 -10.04 -6.44 -11.29
C THR A 10 -10.43 -7.29 -10.07
N VAL A 11 -9.79 -8.42 -9.85
CA VAL A 11 -10.05 -9.25 -8.65
C VAL A 11 -9.65 -8.51 -7.38
N LEU A 12 -8.47 -7.89 -7.36
CA LEU A 12 -8.01 -7.11 -6.21
C LEU A 12 -8.89 -5.88 -5.97
N ALA A 13 -9.30 -5.19 -7.03
CA ALA A 13 -10.17 -4.01 -6.94
C ALA A 13 -11.55 -4.38 -6.37
N ARG A 14 -12.15 -5.50 -6.82
CA ARG A 14 -13.42 -5.99 -6.26
C ARG A 14 -13.30 -6.30 -4.77
N ARG A 15 -12.30 -7.09 -4.38
CA ARG A 15 -12.03 -7.38 -2.96
C ARG A 15 -11.87 -6.10 -2.14
N TYR A 16 -11.12 -5.14 -2.66
CA TYR A 16 -10.86 -3.90 -1.96
C TYR A 16 -12.13 -3.05 -1.81
N LEU A 17 -12.95 -2.98 -2.86
CA LEU A 17 -14.26 -2.33 -2.83
C LEU A 17 -15.22 -3.00 -1.84
N ASP A 18 -15.26 -4.33 -1.79
CA ASP A 18 -16.09 -5.08 -0.84
C ASP A 18 -15.67 -4.80 0.61
N ILE A 19 -14.36 -4.75 0.89
CA ILE A 19 -13.83 -4.40 2.22
C ILE A 19 -14.20 -2.97 2.59
N MET A 20 -14.05 -2.02 1.65
CA MET A 20 -14.37 -0.61 1.87
C MET A 20 -15.87 -0.43 2.15
N MET A 21 -16.75 -1.05 1.37
CA MET A 21 -18.20 -0.98 1.58
C MET A 21 -18.65 -1.73 2.84
N GLY A 22 -17.96 -2.80 3.22
CA GLY A 22 -18.23 -3.54 4.46
C GLY A 22 -17.91 -2.71 5.72
N ASP A 23 -16.86 -1.90 5.69
CA ASP A 23 -16.50 -0.98 6.77
C ASP A 23 -17.25 0.35 6.63
N THR A 24 -18.57 0.29 6.79
CA THR A 24 -19.49 1.42 6.57
C THR A 24 -19.17 2.64 7.40
N LEU A 25 -18.76 2.45 8.67
CA LEU A 25 -18.40 3.56 9.55
C LEU A 25 -17.13 4.26 9.05
N ASN A 26 -16.08 3.51 8.70
CA ASN A 26 -14.86 4.10 8.17
C ASN A 26 -15.12 4.80 6.83
N THR A 27 -15.88 4.18 5.93
CA THR A 27 -16.22 4.80 4.64
C THR A 27 -17.08 6.06 4.80
N ALA A 28 -18.02 6.07 5.75
CA ALA A 28 -18.79 7.27 6.08
C ALA A 28 -17.89 8.39 6.65
N LEU A 29 -16.93 8.05 7.53
CA LEU A 29 -15.97 9.02 8.06
C LEU A 29 -15.06 9.59 6.96
N LEU A 30 -14.59 8.75 6.04
CA LEU A 30 -13.80 9.18 4.88
C LEU A 30 -14.62 10.08 3.97
N LEU A 31 -15.88 9.78 3.67
CA LEU A 31 -16.74 10.65 2.88
C LEU A 31 -17.08 11.95 3.61
N GLY A 32 -17.21 11.92 4.94
CA GLY A 32 -17.50 13.06 5.79
C GLY A 32 -16.41 14.13 5.84
N GLN A 33 -15.17 13.82 5.45
CA GLN A 33 -14.10 14.82 5.42
C GLN A 33 -14.36 15.92 4.37
N ALA A 34 -14.91 15.58 3.20
CA ALA A 34 -15.18 16.52 2.12
C ALA A 34 -16.22 17.61 2.50
N PRO A 35 -17.41 17.27 3.04
CA PRO A 35 -18.38 18.27 3.47
C PRO A 35 -17.85 19.12 4.64
N ILE A 36 -17.12 18.52 5.59
CA ILE A 36 -16.49 19.28 6.69
C ILE A 36 -15.51 20.31 6.13
N LEU A 37 -14.64 19.91 5.20
CA LEU A 37 -13.70 20.83 4.56
C LEU A 37 -14.43 21.91 3.75
N ALA A 38 -15.47 21.57 2.99
CA ALA A 38 -16.26 22.55 2.23
C ALA A 38 -16.88 23.63 3.12
N ILE A 39 -17.45 23.22 4.26
CA ILE A 39 -18.01 24.13 5.27
C ILE A 39 -16.91 25.00 5.87
N LEU A 40 -15.78 24.41 6.29
CA LEU A 40 -14.66 25.16 6.86
C LEU A 40 -14.08 26.19 5.89
N VAL A 41 -13.92 25.83 4.61
CA VAL A 41 -13.46 26.76 3.57
C VAL A 41 -14.43 27.93 3.42
N SER A 42 -15.73 27.64 3.37
CA SER A 42 -16.75 28.67 3.20
C SER A 42 -16.88 29.58 4.43
N LEU A 43 -16.73 29.04 5.64
CA LEU A 43 -16.70 29.82 6.88
C LEU A 43 -15.44 30.67 7.02
N ALA A 44 -14.28 30.14 6.63
CA ALA A 44 -13.00 30.83 6.78
C ALA A 44 -12.81 31.95 5.73
N PHE A 45 -13.30 31.75 4.51
CA PHE A 45 -12.99 32.61 3.37
C PHE A 45 -14.23 33.23 2.69
N GLY A 46 -15.44 32.90 3.14
CA GLY A 46 -16.68 33.40 2.56
C GLY A 46 -17.06 34.83 2.98
N ASP A 47 -16.51 35.36 4.06
CA ASP A 47 -16.95 36.67 4.56
C ASP A 47 -16.11 37.83 3.99
N ILE A 48 -16.73 38.63 3.12
CA ILE A 48 -16.14 39.86 2.54
C ILE A 48 -16.35 41.07 3.50
N SER A 49 -16.57 40.87 4.80
CA SER A 49 -16.74 41.95 5.79
C SER A 49 -15.47 42.36 6.56
N GLY A 50 -14.29 42.02 6.03
CA GLY A 50 -12.99 42.54 6.51
C GLY A 50 -12.75 44.05 6.35
N ASP A 51 -11.51 44.46 6.65
CA ASP A 51 -11.08 45.86 6.77
C ASP A 51 -11.45 46.74 5.56
N THR A 52 -12.30 47.74 5.79
CA THR A 52 -12.80 48.69 4.79
C THR A 52 -11.74 49.68 4.32
N SER A 53 -10.55 49.70 4.94
CA SER A 53 -9.41 50.52 4.51
C SER A 53 -8.83 50.09 3.16
N ILE A 54 -9.02 48.81 2.78
CA ILE A 54 -8.54 48.23 1.53
C ILE A 54 -9.66 48.31 0.47
N PRO A 55 -9.37 48.65 -0.80
CA PRO A 55 -10.36 48.67 -1.87
C PRO A 55 -11.08 47.33 -2.02
N LEU A 56 -12.41 47.36 -2.21
CA LEU A 56 -13.25 46.15 -2.32
C LEU A 56 -12.74 45.15 -3.37
N ILE A 57 -12.21 45.65 -4.49
CA ILE A 57 -11.69 44.84 -5.61
C ILE A 57 -10.51 43.96 -5.15
N GLU A 58 -9.58 44.53 -4.39
CA GLU A 58 -8.39 43.82 -3.90
C GLU A 58 -8.75 42.76 -2.86
N ARG A 59 -9.77 43.04 -2.05
CA ARG A 59 -10.30 42.12 -1.05
C ARG A 59 -10.96 40.90 -1.69
N ILE A 60 -11.80 41.12 -2.72
CA ILE A 60 -12.42 40.05 -3.49
C ILE A 60 -11.36 39.18 -4.18
N ALA A 61 -10.37 39.81 -4.84
CA ALA A 61 -9.30 39.08 -5.53
C ALA A 61 -8.49 38.19 -4.57
N THR A 62 -8.18 38.69 -3.38
CA THR A 62 -7.46 37.95 -2.34
C THR A 62 -8.28 36.74 -1.86
N GLN A 63 -9.57 36.92 -1.60
CA GLN A 63 -10.44 35.85 -1.15
C GLN A 63 -10.67 34.77 -2.20
N GLN A 64 -10.84 35.18 -3.46
CA GLN A 64 -10.93 34.22 -4.56
C GLN A 64 -9.66 33.36 -4.68
N PHE A 65 -8.48 33.97 -4.52
CA PHE A 65 -7.22 33.23 -4.50
C PHE A 65 -7.16 32.25 -3.32
N GLN A 66 -7.57 32.67 -2.13
CA GLN A 66 -7.61 31.83 -0.94
C GLN A 66 -8.57 30.63 -1.09
N ILE A 67 -9.74 30.82 -1.72
CA ILE A 67 -10.68 29.72 -2.01
C ILE A 67 -10.07 28.72 -3.00
N ARG A 68 -9.43 29.19 -4.08
CA ARG A 68 -8.74 28.31 -5.05
C ARG A 68 -7.65 27.49 -4.37
N PHE A 69 -6.85 28.14 -3.53
CA PHE A 69 -5.83 27.47 -2.72
C PHE A 69 -6.44 26.42 -1.79
N ALA A 70 -7.51 26.78 -1.07
CA ALA A 70 -8.15 25.89 -0.12
C ALA A 70 -8.79 24.67 -0.81
N LEU A 71 -9.41 24.84 -1.98
CA LEU A 71 -9.95 23.74 -2.79
C LEU A 71 -8.84 22.79 -3.26
N ALA A 72 -7.74 23.33 -3.79
CA ALA A 72 -6.58 22.52 -4.19
C ALA A 72 -6.01 21.74 -3.01
N LEU A 73 -5.81 22.40 -1.86
CA LEU A 73 -5.26 21.77 -0.67
C LEU A 73 -6.21 20.70 -0.11
N ALA A 74 -7.52 20.97 -0.05
CA ALA A 74 -8.53 20.02 0.41
C ALA A 74 -8.56 18.76 -0.47
N ALA A 75 -8.51 18.91 -1.80
CA ALA A 75 -8.46 17.76 -2.72
C ALA A 75 -7.20 16.90 -2.52
N ILE A 76 -6.03 17.53 -2.33
CA ILE A 76 -4.77 16.82 -2.02
C ILE A 76 -4.85 16.15 -0.64
N TRP A 77 -5.39 16.84 0.37
CA TRP A 77 -5.56 16.34 1.73
C TRP A 77 -6.42 15.08 1.74
N CYS A 78 -7.60 15.12 1.12
CA CYS A 78 -8.52 13.99 1.01
C CYS A 78 -7.84 12.81 0.32
N GLY A 79 -7.23 13.04 -0.84
CA GLY A 79 -6.56 11.97 -1.60
C GLY A 79 -5.41 11.33 -0.83
N THR A 80 -4.56 12.15 -0.20
CA THR A 80 -3.41 11.69 0.58
C THR A 80 -3.85 10.90 1.81
N THR A 81 -4.84 11.39 2.55
CA THR A 81 -5.34 10.75 3.78
C THR A 81 -6.00 9.41 3.48
N ASN A 82 -6.82 9.33 2.42
CA ASN A 82 -7.47 8.08 1.99
C ASN A 82 -6.44 7.00 1.65
N ALA A 83 -5.30 7.38 1.06
CA ALA A 83 -4.29 6.45 0.56
C ALA A 83 -3.18 6.12 1.57
N ALA A 84 -2.92 6.99 2.56
CA ALA A 84 -1.73 6.92 3.42
C ALA A 84 -1.61 5.61 4.21
N ARG A 85 -2.72 4.96 4.60
CA ARG A 85 -2.69 3.73 5.39
C ARG A 85 -2.83 2.44 4.58
N GLU A 86 -3.21 2.54 3.31
CA GLU A 86 -3.74 1.42 2.56
C GLU A 86 -2.75 0.28 2.35
N ILE A 87 -1.51 0.58 2.01
CA ILE A 87 -0.47 -0.43 1.77
C ILE A 87 0.06 -0.97 3.10
N CYS A 88 0.31 -0.09 4.08
CA CYS A 88 0.77 -0.48 5.41
C CYS A 88 -0.18 -1.47 6.10
N LYS A 89 -1.49 -1.21 6.05
CA LYS A 89 -2.53 -1.98 6.76
C LYS A 89 -2.58 -3.44 6.29
N GLU A 90 -2.39 -3.68 5.00
CA GLU A 90 -2.53 -5.02 4.40
C GLU A 90 -1.19 -5.64 3.99
N ARG A 91 -0.06 -5.06 4.42
CA ARG A 91 1.29 -5.48 4.02
C ARG A 91 1.53 -6.97 4.19
N ALA A 92 1.05 -7.58 5.27
CA ALA A 92 1.20 -9.01 5.53
C ALA A 92 0.44 -9.89 4.52
N ILE A 93 -0.70 -9.42 4.02
CA ILE A 93 -1.47 -10.09 2.97
C ILE A 93 -0.76 -9.93 1.64
N TYR A 94 -0.34 -8.70 1.30
CA TYR A 94 0.43 -8.39 0.08
C TYR A 94 1.67 -9.28 -0.05
N LEU A 95 2.48 -9.41 1.01
CA LEU A 95 3.69 -10.24 0.98
C LEU A 95 3.39 -11.72 0.73
N ARG A 96 2.29 -12.25 1.28
CA ARG A 96 1.86 -13.64 1.03
C ARG A 96 1.43 -13.86 -0.41
N GLU A 97 0.61 -12.96 -0.96
CA GLU A 97 0.15 -13.03 -2.35
C GLU A 97 1.28 -12.82 -3.35
N ARG A 98 2.29 -12.03 -2.99
CA ARG A 98 3.49 -11.80 -3.79
C ARG A 98 4.35 -13.06 -3.95
N MET A 99 4.41 -13.94 -2.95
CA MET A 99 5.10 -15.24 -3.06
C MET A 99 4.44 -16.18 -4.09
N VAL A 100 3.15 -15.98 -4.38
CA VAL A 100 2.36 -16.80 -5.31
C VAL A 100 2.24 -16.17 -6.71
N ASN A 101 2.98 -15.08 -7.00
CA ASN A 101 3.06 -14.38 -8.30
C ASN A 101 2.10 -13.18 -8.52
N LEU A 102 1.71 -12.45 -7.46
CA LEU A 102 0.99 -11.17 -7.59
C LEU A 102 1.89 -10.08 -8.22
N LYS A 103 1.45 -9.38 -9.28
CA LYS A 103 2.19 -8.25 -9.87
C LYS A 103 2.03 -6.94 -9.07
N ILE A 104 3.13 -6.22 -8.84
CA ILE A 104 3.15 -4.93 -8.10
C ILE A 104 2.26 -3.89 -8.81
N GLU A 105 2.37 -3.82 -10.14
CA GLU A 105 1.59 -2.90 -10.96
C GLU A 105 0.08 -3.13 -10.80
N SER A 106 -0.36 -4.40 -10.90
CA SER A 106 -1.77 -4.77 -10.72
C SER A 106 -2.28 -4.43 -9.32
N TYR A 107 -1.43 -4.61 -8.30
CA TYR A 107 -1.76 -4.24 -6.93
C TYR A 107 -1.94 -2.72 -6.76
N VAL A 108 -0.95 -1.92 -7.18
CA VAL A 108 -1.01 -0.46 -7.04
C VAL A 108 -2.15 0.13 -7.87
N LEU A 109 -2.36 -0.35 -9.10
CA LEU A 109 -3.48 0.08 -9.94
C LEU A 109 -4.84 -0.25 -9.31
N SER A 110 -4.97 -1.42 -8.66
CA SER A 110 -6.23 -1.78 -7.98
C SER A 110 -6.59 -0.78 -6.87
N LYS A 111 -5.59 -0.28 -6.14
CA LYS A 111 -5.76 0.75 -5.11
C LYS A 111 -6.10 2.09 -5.74
N ILE A 112 -5.36 2.53 -6.76
CA ILE A 112 -5.61 3.79 -7.46
C ILE A 112 -7.05 3.84 -7.99
N VAL A 113 -7.53 2.77 -8.63
CA VAL A 113 -8.89 2.75 -9.23
C VAL A 113 -9.98 2.95 -8.16
N ILE A 114 -9.92 2.20 -7.05
CA ILE A 114 -10.96 2.29 -6.01
C ILE A 114 -10.85 3.58 -5.21
N LEU A 115 -9.64 4.02 -4.87
CA LEU A 115 -9.43 5.32 -4.21
C LEU A 115 -9.86 6.48 -5.11
N SER A 116 -9.68 6.35 -6.43
CA SER A 116 -10.17 7.34 -7.39
C SER A 116 -11.70 7.40 -7.42
N LEU A 117 -12.39 6.27 -7.31
CA LEU A 117 -13.85 6.24 -7.21
C LEU A 117 -14.35 6.94 -5.93
N LEU A 118 -13.66 6.74 -4.81
CA LEU A 118 -13.95 7.45 -3.56
C LEU A 118 -13.71 8.96 -3.71
N SER A 119 -12.56 9.34 -4.27
CA SER A 119 -12.20 10.74 -4.51
C SER A 119 -13.13 11.43 -5.52
N PHE A 120 -13.68 10.70 -6.49
CA PHE A 120 -14.67 11.23 -7.43
C PHE A 120 -15.89 11.78 -6.69
N VAL A 121 -16.43 11.00 -5.74
CA VAL A 121 -17.56 11.43 -4.90
C VAL A 121 -17.15 12.59 -3.99
N GLN A 122 -15.98 12.51 -3.35
CA GLN A 122 -15.48 13.57 -2.46
C GLN A 122 -15.25 14.90 -3.17
N CYS A 123 -14.68 14.90 -4.38
CA CYS A 123 -14.47 16.11 -5.16
C CYS A 123 -15.80 16.74 -5.60
N GLY A 124 -16.80 15.92 -5.92
CA GLY A 124 -18.14 16.40 -6.26
C GLY A 124 -18.81 17.07 -5.07
N ILE A 125 -18.78 16.43 -3.90
CA ILE A 125 -19.30 17.01 -2.66
C ILE A 125 -18.57 18.31 -2.31
N LEU A 126 -17.24 18.30 -2.36
CA LEU A 126 -16.41 19.47 -2.06
C LEU A 126 -16.77 20.64 -2.98
N LEU A 127 -16.82 20.43 -4.29
CA LEU A 127 -17.11 21.48 -5.26
C LEU A 127 -18.54 22.04 -5.10
N VAL A 128 -19.55 21.15 -5.06
CA VAL A 128 -20.96 21.56 -4.97
C VAL A 128 -21.24 22.29 -3.65
N MET A 129 -20.70 21.80 -2.53
CA MET A 129 -20.93 22.45 -1.24
C MET A 129 -20.19 23.78 -1.13
N THR A 130 -18.96 23.88 -1.65
CA THR A 130 -18.26 25.17 -1.66
C THR A 130 -18.96 26.18 -2.56
N ASP A 131 -19.45 25.78 -3.73
CA ASP A 131 -20.21 26.67 -4.62
C ASP A 131 -21.53 27.15 -3.99
N TRP A 132 -22.24 26.26 -3.28
CA TRP A 132 -23.50 26.60 -2.65
C TRP A 132 -23.36 27.45 -1.37
N ILE A 133 -22.32 27.20 -0.56
CA ILE A 133 -22.17 27.86 0.75
C ILE A 133 -21.37 29.17 0.64
N ALA A 134 -20.39 29.25 -0.26
CA ALA A 134 -19.58 30.47 -0.42
C ALA A 134 -20.42 31.57 -1.12
N PRO A 135 -20.56 32.76 -0.53
CA PRO A 135 -21.42 33.81 -1.09
C PRO A 135 -20.90 34.39 -2.42
N GLN A 136 -19.58 34.32 -2.67
CA GLN A 136 -18.98 34.63 -3.98
C GLN A 136 -19.11 33.51 -5.02
N GLY A 137 -19.58 32.31 -4.64
CA GLY A 137 -19.66 31.14 -5.50
C GLY A 137 -18.31 30.68 -6.05
N VAL A 138 -18.33 29.63 -6.86
CA VAL A 138 -17.18 29.18 -7.64
C VAL A 138 -17.35 29.65 -9.09
N GLU A 139 -16.56 30.64 -9.51
CA GLU A 139 -16.64 31.11 -10.90
C GLU A 139 -15.85 30.20 -11.84
N GLY A 140 -16.44 29.88 -12.99
CA GLY A 140 -15.82 29.06 -14.04
C GLY A 140 -16.75 27.95 -14.53
N ASP A 141 -16.20 27.07 -15.36
CA ASP A 141 -16.89 25.84 -15.76
C ASP A 141 -16.73 24.80 -14.64
N LEU A 142 -17.82 24.54 -13.91
CA LEU A 142 -17.85 23.57 -12.81
C LEU A 142 -17.49 22.15 -13.26
N VAL A 143 -17.80 21.77 -14.50
CA VAL A 143 -17.49 20.43 -15.02
C VAL A 143 -15.99 20.29 -15.22
N ILE A 144 -15.34 21.27 -15.84
CA ILE A 144 -13.88 21.26 -16.02
C ILE A 144 -13.19 21.34 -14.66
N MET A 145 -13.69 22.17 -13.75
CA MET A 145 -13.13 22.29 -12.41
C MET A 145 -13.24 20.98 -11.62
N PHE A 146 -14.35 20.25 -11.74
CA PHE A 146 -14.51 18.93 -11.15
C PHE A 146 -13.43 17.95 -11.63
N PHE A 147 -13.18 17.86 -12.93
CA PHE A 147 -12.13 16.99 -13.47
C PHE A 147 -10.72 17.42 -13.06
N VAL A 148 -10.45 18.72 -12.96
CA VAL A 148 -9.18 19.24 -12.44
C VAL A 148 -9.01 18.91 -10.96
N LEU A 149 -10.04 19.09 -10.12
CA LEU A 149 -10.00 18.68 -8.71
C LEU A 149 -9.79 17.18 -8.57
N MET A 150 -10.40 16.38 -9.45
CA MET A 150 -10.18 14.94 -9.47
C MET A 150 -8.72 14.60 -9.81
N LEU A 151 -8.12 15.29 -10.79
CA LEU A 151 -6.71 15.11 -11.13
C LEU A 151 -5.78 15.53 -9.98
N ILE A 152 -6.10 16.62 -9.29
CA ILE A 152 -5.40 17.08 -8.09
C ILE A 152 -5.51 16.05 -6.97
N SER A 153 -6.70 15.48 -6.76
CA SER A 153 -6.93 14.43 -5.76
C SER A 153 -6.14 13.16 -6.11
N LEU A 154 -6.03 12.80 -7.39
CA LEU A 154 -5.21 11.69 -7.86
C LEU A 154 -3.70 11.89 -7.57
N ALA A 155 -3.21 13.12 -7.68
CA ALA A 155 -1.86 13.46 -7.23
C ALA A 155 -1.70 13.27 -5.71
N GLY A 156 -2.72 13.64 -4.93
CA GLY A 156 -2.80 13.33 -3.50
C GLY A 156 -2.82 11.82 -3.21
N ILE A 157 -3.63 11.03 -3.93
CA ILE A 157 -3.72 9.57 -3.77
C ILE A 157 -2.36 8.93 -4.01
N THR A 158 -1.70 9.26 -5.12
CA THR A 158 -0.38 8.68 -5.45
C THR A 158 0.71 9.09 -4.47
N LEU A 159 0.65 10.33 -3.95
CA LEU A 159 1.51 10.78 -2.85
C LEU A 159 1.23 10.02 -1.55
N GLY A 160 -0.03 9.79 -1.20
CA GLY A 160 -0.41 8.99 -0.03
C GLY A 160 -0.01 7.52 -0.16
N LEU A 161 -0.13 6.91 -1.35
CA LEU A 161 0.37 5.57 -1.64
C LEU A 161 1.90 5.50 -1.55
N LEU A 162 2.62 6.55 -1.92
CA LEU A 162 4.06 6.63 -1.72
C LEU A 162 4.42 6.62 -0.22
N ILE A 163 3.71 7.42 0.60
CA ILE A 163 3.88 7.41 2.07
C ILE A 163 3.57 6.02 2.63
N SER A 164 2.47 5.41 2.20
CA SER A 164 2.04 4.08 2.65
C SER A 164 3.05 2.98 2.27
N ALA A 165 3.64 3.07 1.07
CA ALA A 165 4.68 2.13 0.66
C ALA A 165 5.98 2.30 1.47
N ALA A 166 6.34 3.55 1.81
CA ALA A 166 7.58 3.88 2.50
C ALA A 166 7.59 3.46 3.97
N VAL A 167 6.44 3.42 4.62
CA VAL A 167 6.31 3.14 6.05
C VAL A 167 5.87 1.70 6.30
N ASP A 168 6.11 1.16 7.49
CA ASP A 168 5.74 -0.22 7.85
C ASP A 168 4.55 -0.29 8.81
N ASN A 169 4.24 0.82 9.48
CA ASN A 169 3.19 0.94 10.48
C ASN A 169 2.13 1.97 10.02
N PRO A 170 0.83 1.65 10.05
CA PRO A 170 -0.23 2.54 9.57
C PRO A 170 -0.37 3.83 10.39
N ASP A 171 -0.05 3.81 11.69
CA ASP A 171 -0.10 5.01 12.53
C ASP A 171 0.99 5.99 12.17
N ARG A 172 2.22 5.49 11.95
CA ARG A 172 3.33 6.32 11.45
C ARG A 172 3.01 6.95 10.10
N ALA A 173 2.27 6.26 9.23
CA ALA A 173 1.88 6.80 7.94
C ALA A 173 0.95 8.02 8.09
N ILE A 174 -0.03 7.98 9.00
CA ILE A 174 -0.88 9.16 9.28
C ILE A 174 -0.08 10.29 9.91
N THR A 175 0.84 10.02 10.83
CA THR A 175 1.68 11.06 11.43
C THR A 175 2.51 11.81 10.37
N LEU A 176 2.87 11.14 9.27
CA LEU A 176 3.61 11.77 8.16
C LEU A 176 2.75 12.60 7.21
N VAL A 177 1.42 12.38 7.16
CA VAL A 177 0.55 13.14 6.25
C VAL A 177 0.66 14.65 6.48
N PRO A 178 0.48 15.18 7.71
CA PRO A 178 0.66 16.62 7.95
C PRO A 178 2.08 17.12 7.65
N VAL A 179 3.10 16.30 7.92
CA VAL A 179 4.52 16.66 7.66
C VAL A 179 4.77 16.86 6.17
N VAL A 180 4.13 16.07 5.31
CA VAL A 180 4.24 16.21 3.84
C VAL A 180 3.36 17.34 3.32
N LEU A 181 2.21 17.60 3.94
CA LEU A 181 1.28 18.67 3.52
C LEU A 181 1.73 20.06 3.99
N MET A 182 2.47 20.17 5.09
CA MET A 182 2.92 21.46 5.62
C MET A 182 3.82 22.23 4.64
N PRO A 183 4.85 21.64 3.99
CA PRO A 183 5.59 22.30 2.92
C PRO A 183 4.72 22.73 1.75
N GLN A 184 3.68 21.95 1.41
CA GLN A 184 2.77 22.31 0.34
C GLN A 184 2.06 23.63 0.67
N ILE A 185 1.55 23.78 1.90
CA ILE A 185 0.91 25.02 2.36
C ILE A 185 1.88 26.20 2.27
N LEU A 186 3.10 26.04 2.82
CA LEU A 186 4.09 27.11 2.92
C LEU A 186 4.57 27.63 1.57
N PHE A 187 4.75 26.74 0.58
CA PHE A 187 5.29 27.08 -0.73
C PHE A 187 4.23 27.11 -1.85
N SER A 188 2.95 27.18 -1.50
CA SER A 188 1.83 27.25 -2.44
C SER A 188 1.72 28.56 -3.22
N GLY A 189 2.26 29.65 -2.67
CA GLY A 189 2.10 31.01 -3.18
C GLY A 189 1.03 31.85 -2.46
N VAL A 190 0.29 31.26 -1.50
CA VAL A 190 -0.76 31.98 -0.75
C VAL A 190 -0.22 32.92 0.33
N LEU A 191 0.85 32.53 1.01
CA LEU A 191 1.45 33.34 2.07
C LEU A 191 2.41 34.39 1.50
N ASN A 192 3.21 33.98 0.50
CA ASN A 192 4.16 34.83 -0.19
C ASN A 192 3.99 34.62 -1.69
N PRO A 193 3.75 35.67 -2.49
CA PRO A 193 3.68 35.57 -3.94
C PRO A 193 4.95 34.91 -4.51
N ILE A 194 4.77 33.96 -5.42
CA ILE A 194 5.87 33.13 -5.96
C ILE A 194 6.95 33.98 -6.64
N ASP A 195 6.57 35.11 -7.22
CA ASP A 195 7.50 36.03 -7.90
C ASP A 195 8.38 36.82 -6.93
N GLN A 196 8.00 36.92 -5.66
CA GLN A 196 8.76 37.59 -4.61
C GLN A 196 9.64 36.62 -3.81
N MET A 197 9.55 35.31 -4.07
CA MET A 197 10.36 34.31 -3.38
C MET A 197 11.81 34.34 -3.84
N GLN A 198 12.74 34.16 -2.89
CA GLN A 198 14.15 33.91 -3.20
C GLN A 198 14.32 32.64 -4.06
N SER A 199 15.41 32.57 -4.83
CA SER A 199 15.63 31.50 -5.82
C SER A 199 15.52 30.08 -5.24
N TRP A 200 16.03 29.85 -4.02
CA TRP A 200 15.93 28.56 -3.35
C TRP A 200 14.49 28.18 -3.00
N SER A 201 13.72 29.13 -2.44
CA SER A 201 12.30 28.92 -2.11
C SER A 201 11.46 28.67 -3.37
N LYS A 202 11.77 29.36 -4.48
CA LYS A 202 11.09 29.13 -5.78
C LYS A 202 11.41 27.75 -6.35
N PHE A 203 12.64 27.26 -6.18
CA PHE A 203 13.02 25.90 -6.54
C PHE A 203 12.23 24.86 -5.74
N VAL A 204 12.18 24.99 -4.42
CA VAL A 204 11.39 24.07 -3.55
C VAL A 204 9.90 24.12 -3.88
N SER A 205 9.35 25.32 -4.10
CA SER A 205 7.96 25.52 -4.51
C SER A 205 7.63 24.77 -5.80
N SER A 206 8.57 24.68 -6.75
CA SER A 206 8.38 23.96 -8.01
C SER A 206 8.12 22.46 -7.83
N PHE A 207 8.53 21.86 -6.70
CA PHE A 207 8.24 20.47 -6.34
C PHE A 207 6.91 20.28 -5.59
N MET A 208 6.23 21.37 -5.20
CA MET A 208 4.95 21.28 -4.50
C MET A 208 3.80 21.13 -5.48
N VAL A 209 3.07 20.02 -5.38
CA VAL A 209 1.89 19.75 -6.22
C VAL A 209 0.87 20.88 -6.09
N VAL A 210 0.59 21.34 -4.86
CA VAL A 210 -0.40 22.39 -4.62
C VAL A 210 -0.10 23.68 -5.39
N ARG A 211 1.17 24.05 -5.62
CA ARG A 211 1.55 25.24 -6.38
C ARG A 211 0.95 25.20 -7.79
N TRP A 212 1.14 24.07 -8.47
CA TRP A 212 0.63 23.84 -9.81
C TRP A 212 -0.89 23.72 -9.80
N SER A 213 -1.45 23.03 -8.80
CA SER A 213 -2.91 22.93 -8.61
C SER A 213 -3.59 24.30 -8.49
N VAL A 214 -3.05 25.22 -7.68
CA VAL A 214 -3.60 26.58 -7.54
C VAL A 214 -3.49 27.35 -8.85
N SER A 215 -2.38 27.25 -9.57
CA SER A 215 -2.19 27.96 -10.84
C SER A 215 -3.16 27.48 -11.93
N ILE A 216 -3.47 26.19 -11.97
CA ILE A 216 -4.48 25.61 -12.87
C ILE A 216 -5.87 26.15 -12.51
N LEU A 217 -6.24 26.12 -11.22
CA LEU A 217 -7.53 26.64 -10.76
C LEU A 217 -7.67 28.16 -11.02
N ASP A 218 -6.59 28.93 -10.88
CA ASP A 218 -6.58 30.37 -11.19
C ASP A 218 -6.89 30.64 -12.67
N LYS A 219 -6.28 29.88 -13.59
CA LYS A 219 -6.56 30.01 -15.03
C LYS A 219 -7.98 29.58 -15.41
N LEU A 220 -8.53 28.55 -14.76
CA LEU A 220 -9.93 28.16 -14.95
C LEU A 220 -10.88 29.28 -14.55
N TRP A 221 -10.61 29.92 -13.42
CA TRP A 221 -11.43 31.00 -12.89
C TRP A 221 -11.40 32.23 -13.81
N LYS A 222 -10.23 32.55 -14.37
CA LYS A 222 -10.04 33.61 -15.38
C LYS A 222 -10.55 33.22 -16.77
N LYS A 223 -11.09 32.01 -16.95
CA LYS A 223 -11.55 31.44 -18.24
C LYS A 223 -10.46 31.35 -19.31
N GLU A 224 -9.20 31.21 -18.91
CA GLU A 224 -8.02 31.12 -19.81
C GLU A 224 -7.68 29.67 -20.20
N VAL A 225 -8.69 28.83 -20.42
CA VAL A 225 -8.54 27.38 -20.64
C VAL A 225 -7.78 27.04 -21.93
N ALA A 226 -7.90 27.88 -22.96
CA ALA A 226 -7.25 27.69 -24.25
C ALA A 226 -5.75 28.08 -24.27
N SER A 227 -5.20 28.56 -23.14
CA SER A 227 -3.80 28.96 -23.06
C SER A 227 -2.87 27.74 -23.09
N SER A 228 -1.77 27.83 -23.84
CA SER A 228 -0.71 26.81 -23.82
C SER A 228 -0.15 26.59 -22.41
N ALA A 229 -0.16 27.64 -21.57
CA ALA A 229 0.26 27.56 -20.18
C ALA A 229 -0.62 26.60 -19.36
N PHE A 230 -1.94 26.60 -19.58
CA PHE A 230 -2.86 25.70 -18.90
C PHE A 230 -2.52 24.23 -19.20
N THR A 231 -2.28 23.90 -20.47
CA THR A 231 -1.89 22.55 -20.88
C THR A 231 -0.55 22.12 -20.28
N THR A 232 0.45 23.01 -20.24
CA THR A 232 1.75 22.69 -19.64
C THR A 232 1.65 22.35 -18.16
N GLU A 233 0.83 23.07 -17.40
CA GLU A 233 0.65 22.81 -15.97
C GLU A 233 -0.12 21.51 -15.71
N LEU A 234 -1.10 21.19 -16.56
CA LEU A 234 -1.80 19.92 -16.51
C LEU A 234 -0.84 18.74 -16.78
N ILE A 235 0.06 18.89 -17.76
CA ILE A 235 1.12 17.90 -18.03
C ILE A 235 2.04 17.75 -16.82
N VAL A 236 2.46 18.85 -16.19
CA VAL A 236 3.29 18.80 -14.97
C VAL A 236 2.58 18.04 -13.85
N LEU A 237 1.28 18.25 -13.65
CA LEU A 237 0.50 17.53 -12.66
C LEU A 237 0.41 16.03 -12.97
N ILE A 238 0.22 15.65 -14.24
CA ILE A 238 0.26 14.25 -14.68
C ILE A 238 1.64 13.62 -14.43
N VAL A 239 2.72 14.37 -14.69
CA VAL A 239 4.09 13.91 -14.40
C VAL A 239 4.28 13.65 -12.91
N PHE A 240 3.75 14.50 -12.01
CA PHE A 240 3.77 14.22 -10.58
C PHE A 240 3.03 12.92 -10.22
N ILE A 241 1.84 12.70 -10.76
CA ILE A 241 1.05 11.49 -10.53
C ILE A 241 1.83 10.24 -10.95
N LEU A 242 2.40 10.26 -12.16
CA LEU A 242 3.20 9.16 -12.68
C LEU A 242 4.48 8.95 -11.86
N ALA A 243 5.17 10.03 -11.49
CA ALA A 243 6.38 9.97 -10.69
C ALA A 243 6.12 9.36 -9.31
N PHE A 244 5.09 9.80 -8.59
CA PHE A 244 4.74 9.23 -7.28
C PHE A 244 4.26 7.79 -7.39
N CYS A 245 3.52 7.44 -8.44
CA CYS A 245 3.13 6.05 -8.70
C CYS A 245 4.36 5.15 -8.93
N VAL A 246 5.29 5.58 -9.78
CA VAL A 246 6.54 4.84 -10.06
C VAL A 246 7.40 4.74 -8.81
N LEU A 247 7.56 5.82 -8.05
CA LEU A 247 8.30 5.80 -6.79
C LEU A 247 7.66 4.86 -5.78
N SER A 248 6.33 4.82 -5.67
CA SER A 248 5.62 3.88 -4.78
C SER A 248 5.90 2.43 -5.19
N MET A 249 5.84 2.12 -6.48
CA MET A 249 6.19 0.78 -7.01
C MET A 249 7.67 0.42 -6.74
N GLN A 250 8.59 1.37 -6.92
CA GLN A 250 10.01 1.17 -6.65
C GLN A 250 10.29 0.93 -5.16
N VAL A 251 9.66 1.69 -4.27
CA VAL A 251 9.78 1.51 -2.82
C VAL A 251 9.28 0.12 -2.39
N LEU A 252 8.15 -0.32 -2.95
CA LEU A 252 7.64 -1.68 -2.72
C LEU A 252 8.62 -2.75 -3.21
N ASN A 253 9.20 -2.56 -4.39
CA ASN A 253 10.19 -3.49 -4.94
C ASN A 253 11.48 -3.54 -4.11
N LEU A 254 11.99 -2.38 -3.67
CA LEU A 254 13.18 -2.30 -2.80
C LEU A 254 12.94 -2.98 -1.45
N LYS A 255 11.76 -2.79 -0.85
CA LYS A 255 11.38 -3.50 0.39
C LYS A 255 11.27 -5.01 0.17
N GLU A 256 10.76 -5.45 -0.98
CA GLU A 256 10.72 -6.87 -1.34
C GLU A 256 12.13 -7.47 -1.44
N VAL A 257 13.03 -6.80 -2.16
CA VAL A 257 14.43 -7.22 -2.30
C VAL A 257 15.13 -7.25 -0.93
N SER A 258 14.89 -6.25 -0.09
CA SER A 258 15.43 -6.20 1.27
C SER A 258 14.93 -7.35 2.15
N LEU A 259 13.63 -7.68 2.10
CA LEU A 259 13.06 -8.83 2.81
C LEU A 259 13.64 -10.16 2.33
N LYS A 260 13.79 -10.34 1.01
CA LYS A 260 14.44 -11.52 0.43
C LYS A 260 15.90 -11.65 0.87
N ARG A 261 16.63 -10.54 0.99
CA ARG A 261 18.01 -10.51 1.52
C ARG A 261 18.07 -10.77 3.02
N ALA A 262 17.12 -10.27 3.81
CA ALA A 262 17.05 -10.51 5.25
C ALA A 262 16.62 -11.95 5.58
N ALA A 263 15.87 -12.59 4.68
CA ALA A 263 15.52 -14.01 4.75
C ALA A 263 16.66 -14.95 4.29
N VAL A 264 17.83 -14.41 3.90
CA VAL A 264 19.04 -15.21 3.70
C VAL A 264 19.36 -15.91 5.03
N PRO A 265 19.53 -17.24 5.03
CA PRO A 265 19.63 -17.99 6.27
C PRO A 265 20.84 -17.55 7.07
N ARG A 266 20.60 -17.14 8.32
CA ARG A 266 21.66 -17.12 9.32
C ARG A 266 22.07 -18.56 9.59
N LYS A 267 23.37 -18.80 9.77
CA LYS A 267 23.85 -20.02 10.43
C LYS A 267 23.27 -20.02 11.85
N VAL A 268 22.21 -20.80 12.07
CA VAL A 268 21.67 -21.02 13.42
C VAL A 268 22.74 -21.80 14.20
N PRO A 269 23.21 -21.30 15.36
CA PRO A 269 24.08 -22.05 16.25
C PRO A 269 23.41 -23.38 16.63
N GLU A 270 24.19 -24.46 16.78
CA GLU A 270 23.66 -25.81 17.07
C GLU A 270 22.82 -25.91 18.36
N THR A 271 22.86 -24.88 19.20
CA THR A 271 22.25 -24.85 20.53
C THR A 271 21.00 -23.96 20.62
N GLU A 272 20.61 -23.24 19.56
CA GLU A 272 19.44 -22.37 19.61
C GLU A 272 18.14 -23.14 19.32
N THR A 273 17.22 -23.13 20.29
CA THR A 273 15.83 -23.55 20.09
C THR A 273 15.10 -22.54 19.22
N VAL A 274 14.69 -22.94 18.02
CA VAL A 274 13.95 -22.07 17.11
C VAL A 274 12.45 -22.38 17.20
N ILE A 275 11.60 -21.35 17.11
CA ILE A 275 10.15 -21.51 17.02
C ILE A 275 9.77 -21.63 15.53
N CYS A 276 9.14 -22.74 15.15
CA CYS A 276 8.67 -22.95 13.77
C CYS A 276 7.63 -21.90 13.37
N SER A 277 7.82 -21.20 12.24
CA SER A 277 6.88 -20.17 11.76
C SER A 277 5.54 -20.71 11.25
N VAL A 278 5.45 -22.04 11.03
CA VAL A 278 4.23 -22.71 10.55
C VAL A 278 3.40 -23.27 11.72
N CYS A 279 4.06 -23.85 12.74
CA CYS A 279 3.36 -24.54 13.83
C CYS A 279 3.65 -23.98 15.23
N SER A 280 4.45 -22.92 15.35
CA SER A 280 4.78 -22.19 16.59
C SER A 280 5.38 -23.03 17.73
N ARG A 281 5.89 -24.24 17.44
CA ARG A 281 6.57 -25.10 18.42
C ARG A 281 8.07 -24.86 18.43
N LYS A 282 8.70 -25.00 19.61
CA LYS A 282 10.16 -25.05 19.79
C LYS A 282 10.69 -26.38 19.24
N ILE A 283 11.69 -26.34 18.38
CA ILE A 283 12.32 -27.53 17.79
C ILE A 283 13.84 -27.46 17.99
N MET A 284 14.46 -28.58 18.37
CA MET A 284 15.92 -28.78 18.41
C MET A 284 16.41 -29.41 17.10
N SER A 285 17.56 -29.00 16.59
CA SER A 285 17.90 -29.23 15.18
C SER A 285 18.93 -30.31 14.87
N GLY A 286 18.65 -31.12 13.85
CA GLY A 286 19.65 -31.72 12.96
C GLY A 286 19.70 -30.95 11.63
N ARG A 287 20.90 -30.69 11.09
CA ARG A 287 21.12 -29.95 9.82
C ARG A 287 20.88 -30.85 8.60
N THR A 288 20.27 -30.31 7.55
CA THR A 288 20.41 -30.82 6.17
C THR A 288 20.69 -29.68 5.19
N GLU A 289 21.58 -29.90 4.22
CA GLU A 289 21.93 -28.93 3.17
C GLU A 289 21.10 -29.18 1.91
N CYS A 290 20.60 -28.11 1.29
CA CYS A 290 19.91 -28.20 -0.01
C CYS A 290 20.93 -28.46 -1.12
N SER A 291 20.75 -29.54 -1.86
CA SER A 291 21.63 -29.94 -2.98
C SER A 291 21.67 -28.94 -4.14
N ALA A 292 20.64 -28.13 -4.32
CA ALA A 292 20.55 -27.18 -5.43
C ALA A 292 21.23 -25.83 -5.13
N CYS A 293 21.15 -25.34 -3.90
CA CYS A 293 21.66 -24.01 -3.53
C CYS A 293 22.61 -24.00 -2.32
N GLY A 294 23.04 -25.17 -1.84
CA GLY A 294 23.98 -25.33 -0.72
C GLY A 294 23.48 -24.78 0.61
N THR A 295 22.18 -24.51 0.71
CA THR A 295 21.62 -23.78 1.84
C THR A 295 21.25 -24.75 2.96
N ALA A 296 21.80 -24.55 4.16
CA ALA A 296 21.52 -25.39 5.32
C ALA A 296 20.17 -25.01 5.96
N PHE A 297 19.31 -26.00 6.17
CA PHE A 297 18.00 -25.84 6.80
C PHE A 297 17.79 -26.87 7.93
N HIS A 298 16.79 -26.63 8.78
CA HIS A 298 16.29 -27.62 9.73
C HIS A 298 15.28 -28.54 9.05
N VAL A 299 15.43 -29.85 9.28
CA VAL A 299 14.71 -30.95 8.59
C VAL A 299 13.18 -30.89 8.74
N GLN A 300 12.67 -30.34 9.85
CA GLN A 300 11.25 -30.49 10.21
C GLN A 300 10.30 -29.46 9.57
N CYS A 301 10.78 -28.56 8.71
CA CYS A 301 9.95 -27.59 7.98
C CYS A 301 9.96 -27.79 6.45
N MET A 302 10.43 -28.94 5.95
CA MET A 302 10.34 -29.24 4.52
C MET A 302 8.90 -29.56 4.12
N ALA A 303 8.18 -28.55 3.62
CA ALA A 303 7.00 -28.75 2.79
C ALA A 303 7.45 -29.03 1.35
N ASN A 304 8.00 -30.21 1.06
CA ASN A 304 8.41 -30.73 -0.27
C ASN A 304 9.36 -29.86 -1.15
N PHE A 305 9.57 -28.58 -0.84
CA PHE A 305 10.28 -27.59 -1.62
C PHE A 305 11.21 -26.78 -0.73
N CYS A 306 12.34 -26.36 -1.29
CA CYS A 306 13.22 -25.39 -0.66
C CYS A 306 12.54 -24.00 -0.62
N PRO A 307 12.39 -23.35 0.53
CA PRO A 307 11.75 -22.03 0.62
C PRO A 307 12.59 -20.90 0.00
N VAL A 308 13.86 -21.16 -0.32
CA VAL A 308 14.79 -20.18 -0.90
C VAL A 308 14.85 -20.29 -2.42
N CYS A 309 15.03 -21.51 -2.95
CA CYS A 309 15.20 -21.71 -4.41
C CYS A 309 14.03 -22.44 -5.08
N GLY A 310 13.04 -22.92 -4.33
CA GLY A 310 11.90 -23.67 -4.87
C GLY A 310 12.24 -25.08 -5.37
N ALA A 311 13.49 -25.53 -5.22
CA ALA A 311 13.89 -26.88 -5.66
C ALA A 311 13.18 -27.96 -4.83
N PRO A 312 12.68 -29.04 -5.46
CA PRO A 312 12.10 -30.17 -4.73
C PRO A 312 13.19 -30.81 -3.86
N THR A 313 12.92 -30.93 -2.57
CA THR A 313 13.86 -31.55 -1.62
C THR A 313 13.68 -33.07 -1.64
N SER A 314 14.79 -33.82 -1.52
CA SER A 314 14.76 -35.29 -1.51
C SER A 314 13.74 -35.81 -0.50
N LYS A 315 12.92 -36.78 -0.92
CA LYS A 315 11.86 -37.37 -0.09
C LYS A 315 12.40 -37.76 1.29
N PRO A 316 11.77 -37.33 2.40
CA PRO A 316 12.18 -37.74 3.73
C PRO A 316 12.06 -39.27 3.84
N THR A 317 13.18 -39.93 4.15
CA THR A 317 13.25 -41.37 4.34
C THR A 317 12.76 -41.76 5.74
N PHE A 318 12.39 -43.02 5.91
CA PHE A 318 12.03 -43.54 7.23
C PHE A 318 13.15 -43.30 8.26
N ARG A 319 12.78 -42.91 9.48
CA ARG A 319 13.72 -42.60 10.57
C ARG A 319 13.79 -43.77 11.54
N ARG A 320 15.00 -44.18 11.95
CA ARG A 320 15.18 -45.15 13.03
C ARG A 320 14.97 -44.45 14.38
N VAL A 321 14.14 -45.02 15.25
CA VAL A 321 13.75 -44.45 16.56
C VAL A 321 13.84 -45.55 17.63
N GLU A 322 14.26 -45.18 18.83
CA GLU A 322 14.16 -46.02 20.02
C GLU A 322 12.72 -46.01 20.53
N ILE A 323 12.18 -47.18 20.82
CA ILE A 323 10.75 -47.38 21.05
C ILE A 323 10.49 -47.75 22.51
N GLU A 324 9.51 -47.07 23.11
CA GLU A 324 9.07 -47.34 24.47
C GLU A 324 8.44 -48.75 24.59
N PRO A 325 8.59 -49.42 25.74
CA PRO A 325 7.99 -50.74 25.95
C PRO A 325 6.47 -50.70 25.78
N GLY A 326 5.95 -51.39 24.76
CA GLY A 326 4.50 -51.50 24.51
C GLY A 326 4.02 -50.89 23.19
N THR A 327 4.87 -50.19 22.43
CA THR A 327 4.49 -49.72 21.09
C THR A 327 4.34 -50.88 20.11
N LEU A 328 3.22 -50.89 19.39
CA LEU A 328 2.87 -51.93 18.42
C LEU A 328 3.28 -51.53 17.00
N CYS A 329 3.71 -52.51 16.21
CA CYS A 329 3.95 -52.35 14.79
C CYS A 329 2.64 -52.05 14.06
N ALA A 330 2.59 -50.96 13.28
CA ALA A 330 1.40 -50.54 12.55
C ALA A 330 0.96 -51.50 11.42
N LEU A 331 1.83 -52.42 10.99
CA LEU A 331 1.52 -53.47 10.01
C LEU A 331 1.06 -54.78 10.65
N GLU A 332 1.79 -55.26 11.66
CA GLU A 332 1.62 -56.61 12.23
C GLU A 332 0.85 -56.62 13.56
N GLY A 333 0.68 -55.47 14.22
CA GLY A 333 0.11 -55.39 15.57
C GLY A 333 0.98 -56.06 16.65
N THR A 334 2.22 -56.42 16.34
CA THR A 334 3.15 -57.05 17.29
C THR A 334 3.99 -56.00 18.03
N PRO A 335 4.35 -56.23 19.30
CA PRO A 335 5.16 -55.29 20.07
C PRO A 335 6.58 -55.18 19.50
N ILE A 336 7.07 -53.96 19.33
CA ILE A 336 8.45 -53.68 18.89
C ILE A 336 9.33 -53.53 20.13
N LYS A 337 10.42 -54.31 20.20
CA LYS A 337 11.38 -54.24 21.31
C LYS A 337 12.68 -53.59 20.82
N GLY A 338 13.09 -52.50 21.48
CA GLY A 338 14.35 -51.82 21.19
C GLY A 338 14.20 -50.74 20.13
N THR A 339 14.62 -51.02 18.89
CA THR A 339 14.64 -50.03 17.80
C THR A 339 13.63 -50.39 16.71
N GLY A 340 12.99 -49.37 16.15
CA GLY A 340 12.13 -49.54 14.98
C GLY A 340 12.19 -48.34 14.05
N VAL A 341 11.35 -48.37 13.03
CA VAL A 341 11.42 -47.46 11.89
C VAL A 341 10.12 -46.68 11.79
N MET A 342 10.19 -45.36 11.84
CA MET A 342 9.05 -44.44 11.88
C MET A 342 8.88 -43.72 10.55
N CYS A 343 7.65 -43.68 10.04
CA CYS A 343 7.31 -42.86 8.88
C CYS A 343 7.25 -41.37 9.29
N PRO A 344 7.94 -40.46 8.57
CA PRO A 344 7.92 -39.03 8.89
C PRO A 344 6.59 -38.35 8.57
N TYR A 345 5.74 -38.96 7.75
CA TYR A 345 4.47 -38.38 7.31
C TYR A 345 3.28 -38.75 8.19
N CYS A 346 3.15 -40.04 8.56
CA CYS A 346 2.00 -40.53 9.33
C CYS A 346 2.39 -41.02 10.74
N GLU A 347 3.65 -40.85 11.12
CA GLU A 347 4.19 -41.21 12.44
C GLU A 347 4.02 -42.69 12.82
N SER A 348 3.61 -43.54 11.86
CA SER A 348 3.45 -44.97 12.06
C SER A 348 4.80 -45.66 12.24
N VAL A 349 4.86 -46.58 13.19
CA VAL A 349 6.09 -47.28 13.59
C VAL A 349 6.06 -48.72 13.11
N PHE A 350 7.18 -49.19 12.56
CA PHE A 350 7.31 -50.50 11.93
C PHE A 350 8.56 -51.24 12.40
N HIS A 351 8.53 -52.56 12.29
CA HIS A 351 9.75 -53.37 12.37
C HIS A 351 10.67 -53.06 11.19
N GLU A 352 11.97 -52.97 11.46
CA GLU A 352 12.96 -52.66 10.42
C GLU A 352 12.92 -53.66 9.25
N LYS A 353 12.72 -54.95 9.54
CA LYS A 353 12.54 -56.01 8.52
C LYS A 353 11.38 -55.75 7.54
N ASN A 354 10.35 -55.02 7.95
CA ASN A 354 9.11 -54.86 7.17
C ASN A 354 9.16 -53.67 6.21
N VAL A 355 10.08 -52.73 6.45
CA VAL A 355 10.19 -51.50 5.64
C VAL A 355 11.51 -51.42 4.88
N ARG A 356 12.39 -52.40 5.08
CA ARG A 356 13.69 -52.46 4.40
C ARG A 356 13.50 -52.65 2.90
N GLY A 357 13.82 -51.62 2.11
CA GLY A 357 13.70 -51.63 0.65
C GLY A 357 12.36 -51.14 0.09
N LEU A 358 11.47 -50.57 0.93
CA LEU A 358 10.26 -49.91 0.45
C LEU A 358 10.49 -48.43 0.15
N ASP A 359 10.08 -47.99 -1.04
CA ASP A 359 10.15 -46.58 -1.48
C ASP A 359 8.97 -45.73 -0.99
N LYS A 360 7.92 -46.36 -0.44
CA LYS A 360 6.69 -45.73 0.04
C LYS A 360 6.21 -46.36 1.33
N CYS A 361 5.58 -45.56 2.17
CA CYS A 361 4.90 -46.03 3.37
C CYS A 361 3.66 -46.88 3.03
N PRO A 362 3.55 -48.11 3.55
CA PRO A 362 2.39 -48.97 3.31
C PRO A 362 1.10 -48.47 3.99
N ILE A 363 1.21 -47.53 4.94
CA ILE A 363 0.05 -46.93 5.62
C ILE A 363 -0.44 -45.67 4.91
N CYS A 364 0.46 -44.71 4.62
CA CYS A 364 0.07 -43.41 4.05
C CYS A 364 0.37 -43.23 2.56
N GLY A 365 1.06 -44.18 1.92
CA GLY A 365 1.37 -44.16 0.48
C GLY A 365 2.43 -43.14 0.05
N ASN A 366 2.97 -42.35 0.99
CA ASN A 366 4.01 -41.34 0.75
C ASN A 366 5.42 -41.91 0.79
#